data_AF-A0A1F6VEA9-F1
#
_entry.id   AF-A0A1F6VEA9-F1
#
_cell.length_a   1.000
_cell.length_b   1.000
_cell.length_c   1.000
_cell.angle_alpha   90.00
_cell.angle_beta   90.00
_cell.angle_gamma   90.00
#
_symmetry.space_group_name_H-M   'P 1'
#
loop_
_entity.id
_entity.type
_entity.pdbx_description
1 polymer ?
#
loop_
_entity_poly.entity_id
_entity_poly.type
_entity_poly.pdbx_seq_one_letter_code
_entity_poly.pdbx_strand_id
1 'polypeptide(L)'
;MENKGPNIPLTRAKPSTFDESSLETFEGNLEQKINSLVLWINERVKRKQWSNEEIAEKFVKRNAEQILADGDTGFMNPCSDLTLVALALLKKNGFKSTLVVEKLKQKKYDFVGMHFVLEFLEKDVLYFLEFVEKNHVLLKKGGYTHQKEGIETLRIQRITNDVRLDQNIQSILEEAQFDISDFRLEDLIAQLQKDNSPQTYTGYVSKLAHDGNLYLDSQIT
;
A
#
# COMPACT_ATOMS: atom_id res chain seq x y z
N MET A 1 -0.11 0.57 44.94
CA MET A 1 -0.92 -0.41 44.20
C MET A 1 -0.47 -0.33 42.75
N GLU A 2 0.27 -1.34 42.27
CA GLU A 2 0.71 -1.41 40.88
C GLU A 2 -0.46 -1.82 40.00
N ASN A 3 -0.82 -0.95 39.06
CA ASN A 3 -1.89 -1.18 38.11
C ASN A 3 -1.34 -2.10 36.99
N LYS A 4 -1.42 -3.42 37.20
CA LYS A 4 -1.11 -4.40 36.16
C LYS A 4 -2.30 -4.43 35.20
N GLY A 5 -2.16 -3.72 34.08
CA GLY A 5 -3.14 -3.76 32.99
C GLY A 5 -3.39 -5.20 32.51
N PRO A 6 -4.52 -5.44 31.84
CA PRO A 6 -4.94 -6.79 31.44
C PRO A 6 -3.87 -7.42 30.54
N ASN A 7 -3.36 -8.57 30.97
CA ASN A 7 -2.43 -9.40 30.22
C ASN A 7 -3.23 -10.11 29.11
N ILE A 8 -3.39 -9.46 27.96
CA ILE A 8 -4.04 -10.06 26.80
C ILE A 8 -3.08 -11.12 26.25
N PRO A 9 -3.47 -12.41 26.21
CA PRO A 9 -2.62 -13.45 25.65
C PRO A 9 -2.35 -13.11 24.18
N LEU A 10 -1.07 -12.97 23.82
CA LEU A 10 -0.65 -12.95 22.43
C LEU A 10 -1.04 -14.31 21.83
N THR A 11 -2.16 -14.36 21.12
CA THR A 11 -2.52 -15.52 20.29
C THR A 11 -1.37 -15.76 19.33
N ARG A 12 -0.82 -16.98 19.33
CA ARG A 12 0.24 -17.38 18.39
C ARG A 12 -0.21 -16.99 16.98
N ALA A 13 0.59 -16.17 16.30
CA ALA A 13 0.32 -15.79 14.92
C ALA A 13 0.15 -17.06 14.08
N LYS A 14 -0.93 -17.11 13.28
CA LYS A 14 -1.10 -18.19 12.31
C LYS A 14 0.09 -18.13 11.33
N PRO A 15 0.70 -19.27 10.96
CA PRO A 15 1.75 -19.27 9.95
C PRO A 15 1.16 -18.80 8.61
N SER A 16 1.90 -17.96 7.89
CA SER A 16 1.55 -17.50 6.55
C SER A 16 1.57 -18.68 5.57
N THR A 17 0.59 -18.77 4.66
CA THR A 17 0.60 -19.76 3.56
C THR A 17 1.26 -19.26 2.28
N PHE A 18 1.69 -18.00 2.26
CA PHE A 18 2.29 -17.33 1.09
C PHE A 18 3.58 -18.02 0.63
N ASP A 19 3.69 -18.32 -0.67
CA ASP A 19 4.93 -18.83 -1.26
C ASP A 19 5.94 -17.70 -1.54
N GLU A 20 6.87 -17.50 -0.60
CA GLU A 20 7.95 -16.53 -0.71
C GLU A 20 9.02 -16.87 -1.76
N SER A 21 8.96 -18.04 -2.41
CA SER A 21 9.91 -18.39 -3.49
C SER A 21 9.71 -17.56 -4.75
N SER A 22 8.53 -16.95 -4.91
CA SER A 22 8.19 -16.05 -6.00
C SER A 22 8.77 -14.63 -5.85
N LEU A 23 9.29 -14.30 -4.66
CA LEU A 23 9.83 -12.98 -4.32
C LEU A 23 11.34 -12.90 -4.54
N GLU A 24 11.80 -11.73 -4.95
CA GLU A 24 13.20 -11.47 -5.27
C GLU A 24 13.97 -10.78 -4.13
N THR A 25 15.27 -11.07 -4.05
CA THR A 25 16.22 -10.37 -3.18
C THR A 25 17.08 -9.40 -3.98
N PHE A 26 17.34 -8.22 -3.43
CA PHE A 26 18.05 -7.13 -4.07
C PHE A 26 19.32 -6.79 -3.29
N GLU A 27 20.40 -6.58 -4.03
CA GLU A 27 21.70 -6.22 -3.49
C GLU A 27 22.00 -4.72 -3.64
N GLY A 28 23.01 -4.24 -2.91
CA GLY A 28 23.47 -2.85 -2.97
C GLY A 28 23.14 -2.01 -1.73
N ASN A 29 23.29 -0.70 -1.86
CA ASN A 29 22.89 0.25 -0.81
C ASN A 29 21.36 0.40 -0.73
N LEU A 30 20.86 1.15 0.27
CA LEU A 30 19.42 1.35 0.48
C LEU A 30 18.69 1.80 -0.80
N GLU A 31 19.18 2.87 -1.43
CA GLU A 31 18.55 3.43 -2.63
C GLU A 31 18.54 2.44 -3.80
N GLN A 32 19.64 1.71 -4.01
CA GLN A 32 19.74 0.66 -5.03
C GLN A 32 18.76 -0.49 -4.78
N LYS A 33 18.61 -0.93 -3.53
CA LYS A 33 17.66 -1.98 -3.15
C LYS A 33 16.21 -1.54 -3.38
N ILE A 34 15.85 -0.33 -2.93
CA ILE A 34 14.50 0.19 -3.11
C ILE A 34 14.20 0.46 -4.58
N ASN A 35 15.16 0.98 -5.36
CA ASN A 35 14.98 1.16 -6.80
C ASN A 35 14.76 -0.17 -7.51
N SER A 36 15.55 -1.19 -7.18
CA SER A 36 15.38 -2.54 -7.76
C SER A 36 14.03 -3.15 -7.41
N LEU A 37 13.57 -2.97 -6.17
CA LEU A 37 12.24 -3.35 -5.72
C LEU A 37 11.14 -2.67 -6.54
N VAL A 38 11.22 -1.35 -6.72
CA VAL A 38 10.23 -0.58 -7.50
C VAL A 38 10.20 -1.02 -8.97
N LEU A 39 11.35 -1.23 -9.58
CA LEU A 39 11.46 -1.74 -10.95
C LEU A 39 10.85 -3.14 -11.08
N TRP A 40 11.15 -4.03 -10.13
CA TRP A 40 10.61 -5.39 -10.10
C TRP A 40 9.07 -5.39 -10.01
N ILE A 41 8.49 -4.53 -9.15
CA ILE A 41 7.04 -4.36 -9.03
C ILE A 41 6.47 -3.86 -10.36
N ASN A 42 7.09 -2.85 -10.95
CA ASN A 42 6.65 -2.28 -12.21
C ASN A 42 6.64 -3.29 -13.36
N GLU A 43 7.62 -4.20 -13.39
CA GLU A 43 7.70 -5.27 -14.39
C GLU A 43 6.56 -6.29 -14.23
N ARG A 44 6.19 -6.63 -12.99
CA ARG A 44 5.27 -7.74 -12.69
C ARG A 44 3.83 -7.34 -12.43
N VAL A 45 3.56 -6.12 -11.99
CA VAL A 45 2.22 -5.65 -11.63
C VAL A 45 1.86 -4.46 -12.51
N LYS A 46 1.15 -4.74 -13.60
CA LYS A 46 0.75 -3.70 -14.56
C LYS A 46 -0.50 -2.96 -14.07
N ARG A 47 -0.48 -1.63 -14.17
CA ARG A 47 -1.64 -0.79 -13.87
C ARG A 47 -2.56 -0.76 -15.09
N LYS A 48 -3.74 -1.38 -15.00
CA LYS A 48 -4.68 -1.55 -16.11
C LYS A 48 -6.02 -0.86 -15.82
N GLN A 49 -6.78 -0.59 -16.87
CA GLN A 49 -8.21 -0.32 -16.73
C GLN A 49 -8.92 -1.62 -16.41
N TRP A 50 -9.43 -1.73 -15.18
CA TRP A 50 -10.32 -2.81 -14.76
C TRP A 50 -11.75 -2.56 -15.22
N SER A 51 -12.52 -3.63 -15.41
CA SER A 51 -13.97 -3.54 -15.52
C SER A 51 -14.60 -3.14 -14.18
N ASN A 52 -15.89 -2.77 -14.19
CA ASN A 52 -16.59 -2.43 -12.95
C ASN A 52 -16.78 -3.66 -12.05
N GLU A 53 -16.93 -4.85 -12.64
CA GLU A 53 -16.96 -6.13 -11.96
C GLU A 53 -15.61 -6.40 -11.29
N GLU A 54 -14.51 -6.22 -12.02
CA GLU A 54 -13.16 -6.36 -11.45
C GLU A 54 -12.91 -5.38 -10.30
N ILE A 55 -13.35 -4.11 -10.41
CA ILE A 55 -13.25 -3.15 -9.30
C ILE A 55 -14.01 -3.67 -8.07
N ALA A 56 -15.23 -4.17 -8.24
CA ALA A 56 -16.04 -4.67 -7.15
C ALA A 56 -15.44 -5.93 -6.49
N GLU A 57 -14.81 -6.80 -7.27
CA GLU A 57 -14.25 -8.07 -6.82
C GLU A 57 -12.84 -7.94 -6.23
N LYS A 58 -11.99 -7.09 -6.81
CA LYS A 58 -10.53 -7.07 -6.54
C LYS A 58 -10.09 -5.92 -5.63
N PHE A 59 -10.75 -4.75 -5.68
CA PHE A 59 -10.29 -3.57 -4.96
C PHE A 59 -10.21 -3.82 -3.45
N VAL A 60 -9.01 -3.63 -2.86
CA VAL A 60 -8.61 -3.89 -1.46
C VAL A 60 -8.84 -5.32 -0.91
N LYS A 61 -9.29 -6.25 -1.76
CA LYS A 61 -9.70 -7.61 -1.38
C LYS A 61 -8.62 -8.65 -1.65
N ARG A 62 -7.60 -8.32 -2.43
CA ARG A 62 -6.50 -9.22 -2.78
C ARG A 62 -5.34 -9.12 -1.78
N ASN A 63 -4.68 -10.26 -1.53
CA ASN A 63 -3.39 -10.30 -0.86
C ASN A 63 -2.23 -10.18 -1.89
N ALA A 64 -0.99 -10.09 -1.41
CA ALA A 64 0.17 -9.92 -2.29
C ALA A 64 0.34 -11.08 -3.29
N GLU A 65 -0.03 -12.31 -2.93
CA GLU A 65 0.13 -13.49 -3.77
C GLU A 65 -0.82 -13.44 -4.96
N GLN A 66 -2.09 -13.12 -4.69
CA GLN A 66 -3.11 -12.93 -5.70
C GLN A 66 -2.75 -11.79 -6.65
N ILE A 67 -2.23 -10.68 -6.13
CA ILE A 67 -1.79 -9.55 -6.96
C ILE A 67 -0.66 -9.97 -7.92
N LEU A 68 0.31 -10.73 -7.43
CA LEU A 68 1.43 -11.24 -8.24
C LEU A 68 0.97 -12.29 -9.26
N ALA A 69 0.04 -13.16 -8.88
CA ALA A 69 -0.53 -14.17 -9.78
C ALA A 69 -1.34 -13.54 -10.92
N ASP A 70 -2.14 -12.51 -10.63
CA ASP A 70 -2.91 -11.77 -11.63
C ASP A 70 -2.00 -10.92 -12.53
N GLY A 71 -0.87 -10.44 -11.99
CA GLY A 71 0.09 -9.59 -12.70
C GLY A 71 -0.43 -8.18 -13.00
N ASP A 72 -1.49 -7.73 -12.30
CA ASP A 72 -2.06 -6.41 -12.47
C ASP A 72 -2.73 -5.80 -11.24
N THR A 73 -2.93 -4.49 -11.31
CA THR A 73 -3.71 -3.67 -10.37
C THR A 73 -4.52 -2.63 -11.14
N GLY A 74 -5.58 -2.12 -10.54
CA GLY A 74 -6.39 -1.04 -11.10
C GLY A 74 -5.59 0.25 -11.20
N PHE A 75 -5.67 0.94 -12.33
CA PHE A 75 -4.95 2.21 -12.52
C PHE A 75 -5.46 3.33 -11.60
N MET A 76 -6.71 3.23 -11.14
CA MET A 76 -7.30 4.15 -10.16
C MET A 76 -7.09 3.57 -8.77
N ASN A 77 -6.40 4.33 -7.92
CA ASN A 77 -6.07 3.97 -6.54
C ASN A 77 -5.28 2.65 -6.40
N PRO A 78 -4.15 2.45 -7.11
CA PRO A 78 -3.35 1.22 -7.02
C PRO A 78 -2.62 1.05 -5.67
N CYS A 79 -2.67 2.06 -4.79
CA CYS A 79 -1.81 2.14 -3.61
C CYS A 79 -1.95 0.94 -2.67
N SER A 80 -3.14 0.35 -2.49
CA SER A 80 -3.32 -0.84 -1.63
C SER A 80 -2.46 -2.01 -2.12
N ASP A 81 -2.57 -2.31 -3.41
CA ASP A 81 -1.96 -3.50 -3.99
C ASP A 81 -0.44 -3.34 -4.08
N LEU A 82 0.00 -2.17 -4.56
CA LEU A 82 1.43 -1.88 -4.66
C LEU A 82 2.11 -1.86 -3.28
N THR A 83 1.43 -1.34 -2.26
CA THR A 83 1.93 -1.34 -0.88
C THR A 83 2.04 -2.77 -0.32
N LEU A 84 1.06 -3.63 -0.56
CA LEU A 84 1.12 -5.03 -0.11
C LEU A 84 2.26 -5.80 -0.79
N VAL A 85 2.45 -5.63 -2.09
CA VAL A 85 3.57 -6.27 -2.81
C VAL A 85 4.91 -5.72 -2.32
N ALA A 86 5.02 -4.39 -2.13
CA ALA A 86 6.22 -3.78 -1.59
C ALA A 86 6.53 -4.25 -0.16
N LEU A 87 5.52 -4.43 0.68
CA LEU A 87 5.68 -4.98 2.03
C LEU A 87 6.28 -6.39 2.00
N ALA A 88 5.77 -7.24 1.10
CA ALA A 88 6.28 -8.59 0.91
C ALA A 88 7.76 -8.59 0.49
N LEU A 89 8.11 -7.76 -0.49
CA LEU A 89 9.49 -7.62 -0.97
C LEU A 89 10.42 -7.03 0.09
N LEU A 90 9.99 -6.00 0.83
CA LEU A 90 10.80 -5.43 1.91
C LEU A 90 11.09 -6.48 3.00
N LYS A 91 10.08 -7.25 3.42
CA LYS A 91 10.25 -8.34 4.38
C LYS A 91 11.19 -9.43 3.87
N LYS A 92 11.03 -9.85 2.62
CA LYS A 92 11.93 -10.80 1.95
C LYS A 92 13.39 -10.33 1.95
N ASN A 93 13.59 -9.02 1.82
CA ASN A 93 14.90 -8.37 1.82
C ASN A 93 15.43 -8.02 3.22
N GLY A 94 14.80 -8.54 4.27
CA GLY A 94 15.26 -8.41 5.66
C GLY A 94 14.90 -7.07 6.32
N PHE A 95 14.10 -6.22 5.68
CA PHE A 95 13.68 -4.96 6.27
C PHE A 95 12.56 -5.17 7.30
N LYS A 96 12.77 -4.63 8.51
CA LYS A 96 11.71 -4.54 9.53
C LYS A 96 10.73 -3.46 9.08
N SER A 97 9.60 -3.89 8.56
CA SER A 97 8.63 -3.03 7.89
C SER A 97 7.32 -2.95 8.67
N THR A 98 6.69 -1.78 8.67
CA THR A 98 5.44 -1.45 9.32
C THR A 98 4.49 -0.86 8.29
N LEU A 99 3.29 -1.43 8.19
CA LEU A 99 2.23 -0.82 7.41
C LEU A 99 1.68 0.38 8.19
N VAL A 100 1.61 1.52 7.52
CA VAL A 100 0.98 2.74 8.02
C VAL A 100 -0.30 2.96 7.23
N VAL A 101 -1.39 3.15 7.96
CA VAL A 101 -2.71 3.40 7.40
C VAL A 101 -3.12 4.83 7.76
N GLU A 102 -3.45 5.61 6.74
CA GLU A 102 -4.01 6.93 6.88
C GLU A 102 -5.50 6.90 6.50
N LYS A 103 -6.36 7.42 7.39
CA LYS A 103 -7.71 7.88 7.05
C LYS A 103 -7.66 9.34 6.67
N LEU A 104 -8.28 9.68 5.56
CA LEU A 104 -8.29 11.04 5.04
C LEU A 104 -9.64 11.42 4.46
N LYS A 105 -9.95 12.72 4.48
CA LYS A 105 -11.08 13.32 3.76
C LYS A 105 -10.54 14.28 2.71
N GLN A 106 -10.88 14.04 1.44
CA GLN A 106 -10.49 14.93 0.35
C GLN A 106 -11.60 15.95 0.13
N LYS A 107 -11.28 17.25 -0.01
CA LYS A 107 -12.31 18.30 -0.21
C LYS A 107 -13.24 18.04 -1.41
N LYS A 108 -12.76 17.32 -2.44
CA LYS A 108 -13.52 17.00 -3.66
C LYS A 108 -14.57 15.90 -3.45
N TYR A 109 -14.39 15.03 -2.45
CA TYR A 109 -15.19 13.83 -2.27
C TYR A 109 -15.84 13.87 -0.88
N ASP A 110 -17.12 13.54 -0.79
CA ASP A 110 -17.84 13.55 0.49
C ASP A 110 -17.75 12.22 1.25
N PHE A 111 -16.70 11.43 1.00
CA PHE A 111 -16.44 10.18 1.70
C PHE A 111 -15.04 10.16 2.30
N VAL A 112 -14.86 9.32 3.32
CA VAL A 112 -13.56 9.04 3.93
C VAL A 112 -12.80 8.04 3.07
N GLY A 113 -11.59 8.41 2.66
CA GLY A 113 -10.65 7.56 1.97
C GLY A 113 -9.64 6.92 2.91
N MET A 114 -8.91 5.94 2.39
CA MET A 114 -7.71 5.41 3.03
C MET A 114 -6.51 5.53 2.10
N HIS A 115 -5.34 5.71 2.71
CA HIS A 115 -4.05 5.64 2.05
C HIS A 115 -3.11 4.73 2.85
N PHE A 116 -2.20 4.06 2.14
CA PHE A 116 -1.33 3.04 2.70
C PHE A 116 0.12 3.37 2.36
N VAL A 117 0.96 3.31 3.39
CA VAL A 117 2.38 3.67 3.33
C VAL A 117 3.18 2.62 4.07
N LEU A 118 4.43 2.40 3.68
CA LEU A 118 5.35 1.54 4.42
C LEU A 118 6.36 2.39 5.16
N GLU A 119 6.53 2.14 6.44
CA GLU A 119 7.70 2.56 7.19
C GLU A 119 8.64 1.38 7.38
N PHE A 120 9.95 1.60 7.31
CA PHE A 120 10.93 0.53 7.55
C PHE A 120 12.25 1.07 8.09
N LEU A 121 12.98 0.21 8.80
CA LEU A 121 14.29 0.53 9.38
C LEU A 121 15.43 -0.01 8.51
N GLU A 122 16.41 0.85 8.24
CA GLU A 122 17.71 0.49 7.68
C GLU A 122 18.81 1.12 8.55
N LYS A 123 19.64 0.29 9.18
CA LYS A 123 20.71 0.72 10.12
C LYS A 123 20.21 1.73 11.17
N ASP A 124 19.08 1.39 11.81
CA ASP A 124 18.39 2.19 12.84
C ASP A 124 17.86 3.56 12.37
N VAL A 125 17.91 3.84 11.06
CA VAL A 125 17.28 5.01 10.47
C VAL A 125 15.92 4.60 9.91
N LEU A 126 14.88 5.35 10.28
CA LEU A 126 13.53 5.19 9.77
C LEU A 126 13.41 5.83 8.39
N TYR A 127 12.79 5.10 7.47
CA TYR A 127 12.40 5.58 6.16
C TYR A 127 10.93 5.25 5.92
N PHE A 128 10.32 5.95 4.96
CA PHE A 128 9.04 5.55 4.43
C PHE A 128 9.05 5.45 2.91
N LEU A 129 8.23 4.54 2.39
CA LEU A 129 7.96 4.31 0.98
C LEU A 129 6.47 4.53 0.71
N GLU A 130 6.15 5.46 -0.19
CA GLU A 130 4.78 5.87 -0.49
C GLU A 130 4.52 5.84 -2.00
N PHE A 131 3.40 5.24 -2.42
CA PHE A 131 2.95 5.26 -3.80
C PHE A 131 2.02 6.48 -4.01
N VAL A 132 2.64 7.67 -4.08
CA VAL A 132 1.99 8.99 -3.87
C VAL A 132 1.01 9.37 -4.98
N GLU A 133 1.46 9.36 -6.24
CA GLU A 133 0.66 9.76 -7.39
C GLU A 133 1.12 9.12 -8.68
N LYS A 134 0.17 8.56 -9.44
CA LYS A 134 0.37 7.99 -10.78
C LYS A 134 1.51 6.96 -10.78
N ASN A 135 2.70 7.39 -11.20
CA ASN A 135 3.92 6.62 -11.37
C ASN A 135 5.04 6.96 -10.41
N HIS A 136 4.86 7.88 -9.47
CA HIS A 136 5.90 8.24 -8.52
C HIS A 136 5.81 7.40 -7.25
N VAL A 137 6.94 6.79 -6.88
CA VAL A 137 7.17 6.13 -5.60
C VAL A 137 8.13 7.00 -4.82
N LEU A 138 7.71 7.49 -3.66
CA LEU A 138 8.50 8.38 -2.83
C LEU A 138 9.23 7.58 -1.77
N LEU A 139 10.55 7.72 -1.71
CA LEU A 139 11.38 7.23 -0.62
C LEU A 139 11.90 8.43 0.17
N LYS A 140 11.54 8.51 1.44
CA LYS A 140 11.95 9.60 2.33
C LYS A 140 12.51 9.08 3.63
N LYS A 141 13.45 9.84 4.19
CA LYS A 141 13.97 9.63 5.54
C LYS A 141 13.01 10.21 6.58
N GLY A 142 12.82 9.50 7.69
CA GLY A 142 11.92 9.84 8.78
C GLY A 142 10.64 9.02 8.80
N GLY A 143 9.77 9.31 9.77
CA GLY A 143 8.45 8.71 9.84
C GLY A 143 7.47 9.39 8.89
N TYR A 144 6.50 8.65 8.39
CA TYR A 144 5.45 9.16 7.54
C TYR A 144 4.63 10.24 8.27
N THR A 145 4.45 11.36 7.57
CA THR A 145 3.50 12.42 7.90
C THR A 145 2.85 12.88 6.60
N HIS A 146 1.54 13.10 6.63
CA HIS A 146 0.84 13.61 5.45
C HIS A 146 0.96 15.13 5.38
N GLN A 147 1.36 15.67 4.23
CA GLN A 147 1.50 17.11 4.00
C GLN A 147 1.01 17.52 2.60
N LYS A 148 -0.23 17.14 2.25
CA LYS A 148 -0.85 17.56 1.00
C LYS A 148 -1.97 18.56 1.22
N GLU A 149 -1.89 19.69 0.51
CA GLU A 149 -2.93 20.70 0.56
C GLU A 149 -4.27 20.14 0.03
N GLY A 150 -5.37 20.47 0.72
CA GLY A 150 -6.72 20.06 0.31
C GLY A 150 -7.11 18.64 0.75
N ILE A 151 -6.27 17.96 1.50
CA ILE A 151 -6.58 16.70 2.18
C ILE A 151 -6.56 16.93 3.69
N GLU A 152 -7.64 16.51 4.35
CA GLU A 152 -7.74 16.49 5.81
C GLU A 152 -7.35 15.10 6.30
N THR A 153 -6.26 15.00 7.06
CA THR A 153 -5.87 13.76 7.75
C THR A 153 -6.75 13.58 8.98
N LEU A 154 -7.57 12.52 8.98
CA LEU A 154 -8.44 12.18 10.11
C LEU A 154 -7.70 11.33 11.14
N ARG A 155 -6.87 10.38 10.67
CA ARG A 155 -6.10 9.48 11.54
C ARG A 155 -4.93 8.87 10.79
N ILE A 156 -3.79 8.72 11.47
CA ILE A 156 -2.68 7.87 11.03
C ILE A 156 -2.48 6.79 12.09
N GLN A 157 -2.45 5.52 11.68
CA GLN A 157 -2.13 4.39 12.55
C GLN A 157 -1.03 3.54 11.95
N ARG A 158 -0.08 3.15 12.81
CA ARG A 158 0.97 2.18 12.50
C ARG A 158 0.47 0.81 12.94
N ILE A 159 0.44 -0.15 12.02
CA ILE A 159 0.05 -1.53 12.31
C ILE A 159 1.26 -2.23 12.92
N THR A 160 1.30 -2.32 14.24
CA THR A 160 2.45 -2.86 15.00
C THR A 160 2.48 -4.38 15.05
N ASN A 161 1.38 -5.03 14.70
CA ASN A 161 1.31 -6.48 14.59
C ASN A 161 2.03 -6.92 13.31
N ASP A 162 2.61 -8.12 13.34
CA ASP A 162 3.27 -8.67 12.16
C ASP A 162 2.24 -8.99 11.06
N VAL A 163 2.21 -8.17 10.01
CA VAL A 163 1.32 -8.34 8.85
C VAL A 163 1.76 -9.56 8.06
N ARG A 164 0.94 -10.61 8.04
CA ARG A 164 1.22 -11.82 7.25
C ARG A 164 1.03 -11.53 5.76
N LEU A 165 1.83 -12.19 4.93
CA LEU A 165 1.82 -11.97 3.47
C LEU A 165 0.57 -12.55 2.80
N ASP A 166 -0.12 -13.47 3.47
CA ASP A 166 -1.39 -14.04 3.03
C ASP A 166 -2.62 -13.14 3.31
N GLN A 167 -2.42 -12.00 4.00
CA GLN A 167 -3.49 -11.06 4.32
C GLN A 167 -3.74 -10.05 3.20
N ASN A 168 -5.00 -9.63 3.09
CA ASN A 168 -5.40 -8.45 2.32
C ASN A 168 -5.58 -7.26 3.27
N ILE A 169 -5.78 -6.06 2.71
CA ILE A 169 -5.96 -4.85 3.52
C ILE A 169 -7.10 -4.99 4.51
N GLN A 170 -8.24 -5.54 4.09
CA GLN A 170 -9.41 -5.67 4.95
C GLN A 170 -9.10 -6.48 6.22
N SER A 171 -8.49 -7.67 6.07
CA SER A 171 -8.17 -8.52 7.22
C SER A 171 -7.07 -7.93 8.11
N ILE A 172 -6.14 -7.17 7.55
CA ILE A 172 -5.14 -6.43 8.34
C ILE A 172 -5.83 -5.38 9.23
N LEU A 173 -6.76 -4.61 8.67
CA LEU A 173 -7.48 -3.57 9.41
C LEU A 173 -8.36 -4.16 10.52
N GLU A 174 -9.05 -5.27 10.23
CA GLU A 174 -9.86 -6.01 11.20
C GLU A 174 -9.01 -6.55 12.35
N GLU A 175 -7.88 -7.23 12.06
CA GLU A 175 -6.98 -7.77 13.08
C GLU A 175 -6.30 -6.66 13.91
N ALA A 176 -6.02 -5.50 13.30
CA ALA A 176 -5.44 -4.35 13.98
C ALA A 176 -6.46 -3.53 14.79
N GLN A 177 -7.74 -3.92 14.78
CA GLN A 177 -8.84 -3.15 15.36
C GLN A 177 -8.80 -1.68 14.90
N PHE A 178 -8.42 -1.47 13.63
CA PHE A 178 -8.49 -0.16 13.03
C PHE A 178 -9.97 0.18 12.91
N ASP A 179 -10.41 1.18 13.66
CA ASP A 179 -11.76 1.68 13.53
C ASP A 179 -11.98 2.04 12.06
N ILE A 180 -13.02 1.51 11.42
CA ILE A 180 -13.41 1.80 10.03
C ILE A 180 -14.87 2.25 9.96
N SER A 181 -15.48 2.68 11.08
CA SER A 181 -16.92 3.01 11.13
C SER A 181 -17.34 4.05 10.08
N ASP A 182 -16.47 5.04 9.87
CA ASP A 182 -16.73 6.18 8.98
C ASP A 182 -16.22 5.92 7.55
N PHE A 183 -15.60 4.75 7.32
CA PHE A 183 -15.12 4.30 6.03
C PHE A 183 -16.09 3.27 5.45
N ARG A 184 -16.63 3.56 4.27
CA ARG A 184 -17.53 2.67 3.55
C ARG A 184 -16.88 2.25 2.25
N LEU A 185 -16.44 1.00 2.18
CA LEU A 185 -15.76 0.46 1.00
C LEU A 185 -16.66 0.57 -0.25
N GLU A 186 -17.96 0.41 -0.08
CA GLU A 186 -18.96 0.49 -1.14
C GLU A 186 -19.01 1.88 -1.77
N ASP A 187 -18.85 2.94 -0.97
CA ASP A 187 -18.87 4.32 -1.47
C ASP A 187 -17.63 4.59 -2.34
N LEU A 188 -16.47 4.03 -1.97
CA LEU A 188 -15.25 4.07 -2.77
C LEU A 188 -15.36 3.24 -4.05
N ILE A 189 -15.89 2.02 -3.97
CA ILE A 189 -16.13 1.17 -5.15
C ILE A 189 -17.07 1.89 -6.12
N ALA A 190 -18.18 2.44 -5.63
CA ALA A 190 -19.13 3.18 -6.46
C ALA A 190 -18.48 4.42 -7.12
N GLN A 191 -17.64 5.16 -6.38
CA GLN A 191 -16.90 6.28 -6.95
C GLN A 191 -15.89 5.82 -8.02
N LEU A 192 -15.15 4.73 -7.78
CA LEU A 192 -14.21 4.16 -8.75
C LEU A 192 -14.93 3.70 -10.03
N GLN A 193 -16.06 3.00 -9.90
CA GLN A 193 -16.87 2.56 -11.04
C GLN A 193 -17.45 3.74 -11.83
N LYS A 194 -17.85 4.82 -11.13
CA LYS A 194 -18.30 6.07 -11.76
C LYS A 194 -17.19 6.75 -12.54
N ASP A 195 -15.97 6.77 -12.00
CA ASP A 195 -14.81 7.40 -12.64
C ASP A 195 -14.16 6.49 -13.71
N ASN A 196 -14.56 5.22 -13.79
CA ASN A 196 -14.04 4.22 -14.71
C ASN A 196 -14.55 4.42 -16.15
N SER A 197 -13.90 5.33 -16.88
CA SER A 197 -14.20 5.58 -18.29
C SER A 197 -12.97 5.42 -19.18
N PRO A 198 -13.13 5.05 -20.47
CA PRO A 198 -12.03 5.07 -21.44
C PRO A 198 -11.30 6.41 -21.50
N GLN A 199 -12.00 7.52 -21.29
CA GLN A 199 -11.44 8.88 -21.25
C GLN A 199 -10.56 9.07 -20.01
N THR A 200 -11.01 8.61 -18.84
CA THR A 200 -10.21 8.65 -17.60
C THR A 200 -8.93 7.83 -17.78
N TYR A 201 -9.03 6.63 -18.36
CA TYR A 201 -7.88 5.77 -18.59
C TYR A 201 -6.90 6.35 -19.62
N THR A 202 -7.41 6.86 -20.75
CA THR A 202 -6.58 7.56 -21.75
C THR A 202 -5.90 8.79 -21.13
N GLY A 203 -6.63 9.55 -20.32
CA GLY A 203 -6.10 10.67 -19.56
C GLY A 203 -5.00 10.26 -18.58
N TYR A 204 -5.15 9.11 -17.91
CA TYR A 204 -4.11 8.51 -17.08
C TYR A 204 -2.87 8.18 -17.91
N VAL A 205 -3.00 7.38 -18.98
CA VAL A 205 -1.88 6.97 -19.85
C VAL A 205 -1.15 8.18 -20.43
N SER A 206 -1.87 9.21 -20.89
CA SER A 206 -1.26 10.44 -21.43
C SER A 206 -0.38 11.19 -20.44
N LYS A 207 -0.66 11.06 -19.13
CA LYS A 207 0.06 11.74 -18.05
C LYS A 207 1.30 10.97 -17.55
N LEU A 208 1.53 9.74 -18.01
CA LEU A 208 2.59 8.85 -17.51
C LEU A 208 3.94 9.00 -18.23
N ALA A 209 4.26 10.15 -18.83
CA ALA A 209 5.46 10.31 -19.67
C ALA A 209 5.65 9.21 -20.75
N HIS A 210 4.54 8.57 -21.16
CA HIS A 210 4.41 7.57 -22.23
C HIS A 210 4.88 6.13 -21.98
N ASP A 211 5.40 5.76 -20.81
CA ASP A 211 5.81 4.36 -20.59
C ASP A 211 5.01 3.61 -19.52
N GLY A 212 4.26 4.33 -18.68
CA GLY A 212 3.51 3.70 -17.60
C GLY A 212 4.39 2.95 -16.60
N ASN A 213 5.68 3.33 -16.50
CA ASN A 213 6.62 2.77 -15.55
C ASN A 213 6.46 3.42 -14.17
N LEU A 214 6.98 2.80 -13.11
CA LEU A 214 7.13 3.43 -11.78
C LEU A 214 8.51 4.09 -11.69
N TYR A 215 8.58 5.21 -11.00
CA TYR A 215 9.78 6.02 -10.82
C TYR A 215 10.01 6.30 -9.35
N LEU A 216 11.18 5.95 -8.86
CA LEU A 216 11.60 6.28 -7.50
C LEU A 216 12.03 7.74 -7.42
N ASP A 217 11.34 8.53 -6.59
CA ASP A 217 11.76 9.86 -6.14
C ASP A 217 12.41 9.70 -4.76
N SER A 218 13.73 9.81 -4.72
CA SER A 218 14.56 9.54 -3.53
C SER A 218 14.96 10.85 -2.87
N GLN A 219 14.51 11.05 -1.63
CA GLN A 219 14.78 12.24 -0.81
C GLN A 219 15.37 11.79 0.53
N ILE A 220 16.54 11.14 0.45
CA ILE A 220 17.24 10.52 1.58
C ILE A 220 18.50 11.28 2.05
N THR A 221 18.83 12.39 1.38
CA THR A 221 20.00 13.25 1.67
C THR A 221 19.77 14.23 2.80
#